data_AF-A0A969MX35-F1
#
_entry.id   AF-A0A969MX35-F1
#
_cell.length_a   1.000
_cell.length_b   1.000
_cell.length_c   1.000
_cell.angle_alpha   90.00
_cell.angle_beta   90.00
_cell.angle_gamma   90.00
#
_symmetry.space_group_name_H-M   'P 1'
#
loop_
_entity.id
_entity.type
_entity.pdbx_description
1 polymer ?
#
loop_
_entity_poly.entity_id
_entity_poly.type
_entity_poly.pdbx_seq_one_letter_code
_entity_poly.pdbx_strand_id
1 'polypeptide(L)'
;EVLPLKQPFKLKPTSLPPFPSQAQAERWSASLQAVLDQPPASLPLRVMLGGILFTATFITWAYLGTMNEISRAQGELIPQNDTYEIHPTEMGKISSIAIQEGNWVKPGQVIVELDSQLALNEVNRLQQRLSALRIELSQQQGLLGQLQSEAQTRRAIAQAQIEAQEASIHQVKTRMAGNQELLRRLQTEMQASQARLQTLEPLSGQVDNLLQQLQTDKAAAQERVDRLQPLVEEGALSKDLLYQAEQSMRDRQQAIVAGATCSGKIAPGSKFFRS
;
A
#
# COMPACT_ATOMS: atom_id res chain seq x y z
N GLU A 1 -93.88 95.01 51.37
CA GLU A 1 -95.29 94.78 51.74
C GLU A 1 -95.44 94.76 53.27
N VAL A 2 -96.67 94.55 53.76
CA VAL A 2 -97.23 94.76 55.12
C VAL A 2 -96.36 94.36 56.35
N LEU A 3 -96.54 95.15 57.42
CA LEU A 3 -96.14 95.03 58.86
C LEU A 3 -96.78 93.80 59.59
N PRO A 4 -96.61 93.52 60.93
CA PRO A 4 -96.23 94.41 62.04
C PRO A 4 -95.34 93.90 63.22
N LEU A 5 -94.81 94.87 63.99
CA LEU A 5 -94.77 95.08 65.48
C LEU A 5 -94.88 93.85 66.43
N LYS A 6 -94.30 93.78 67.66
CA LYS A 6 -94.33 94.73 68.82
C LYS A 6 -93.66 94.00 70.05
N GLN A 7 -93.08 94.52 71.15
CA GLN A 7 -92.40 95.76 71.64
C GLN A 7 -91.57 95.40 72.93
N PRO A 8 -90.66 96.26 73.46
CA PRO A 8 -89.73 95.90 74.56
C PRO A 8 -90.25 96.20 75.99
N PHE A 9 -89.57 95.70 77.05
CA PHE A 9 -89.93 95.96 78.45
C PHE A 9 -88.79 96.52 79.34
N LYS A 10 -89.19 97.31 80.35
CA LYS A 10 -88.36 98.29 81.10
C LYS A 10 -87.74 97.74 82.40
N LEU A 11 -86.69 98.43 82.85
CA LEU A 11 -86.19 98.44 84.23
C LEU A 11 -87.13 99.23 85.18
N LYS A 12 -87.11 98.89 86.47
CA LYS A 12 -87.58 99.73 87.59
C LYS A 12 -86.72 99.50 88.86
N PRO A 13 -86.74 100.41 89.87
CA PRO A 13 -85.56 100.63 90.71
C PRO A 13 -85.71 100.23 92.20
N THR A 14 -84.56 100.31 92.87
CA THR A 14 -84.26 100.05 94.29
C THR A 14 -85.18 100.70 95.33
N SER A 15 -85.53 99.93 96.35
CA SER A 15 -85.58 100.38 97.75
C SER A 15 -85.22 99.21 98.69
N LEU A 16 -84.53 99.49 99.81
CA LEU A 16 -84.01 98.49 100.75
C LEU A 16 -84.88 98.41 102.02
N PRO A 17 -85.38 97.23 102.42
CA PRO A 17 -85.96 96.98 103.75
C PRO A 17 -84.86 96.68 104.81
N PRO A 18 -85.18 96.72 106.12
CA PRO A 18 -84.19 96.89 107.19
C PRO A 18 -83.51 95.60 107.70
N PHE A 19 -82.41 95.77 108.43
CA PHE A 19 -81.71 94.70 109.15
C PHE A 19 -82.61 94.05 110.23
N PRO A 20 -82.76 92.70 110.25
CA PRO A 20 -83.43 92.00 111.33
C PRO A 20 -82.58 91.95 112.62
N SER A 21 -83.24 91.82 113.77
CA SER A 21 -82.63 91.81 115.10
C SER A 21 -81.95 90.48 115.47
N GLN A 22 -81.19 90.47 116.57
CA GLN A 22 -80.30 89.39 117.02
C GLN A 22 -80.97 88.03 117.37
N ALA A 23 -82.26 87.84 117.11
CA ALA A 23 -83.03 86.63 117.42
C ALA A 23 -82.78 85.43 116.48
N GLN A 24 -81.79 85.50 115.58
CA GLN A 24 -81.54 84.50 114.53
C GLN A 24 -80.32 83.59 114.81
N ALA A 25 -79.60 83.78 115.91
CA ALA A 25 -78.29 83.16 116.14
C ALA A 25 -78.30 81.66 116.50
N GLU A 26 -79.42 81.10 116.97
CA GLU A 26 -79.45 79.75 117.59
C GLU A 26 -80.15 78.65 116.76
N ARG A 27 -80.54 78.91 115.51
CA ARG A 27 -81.09 77.88 114.61
C ARG A 27 -80.11 77.51 113.51
N TRP A 28 -79.28 76.51 113.78
CA TRP A 28 -78.48 75.81 112.78
C TRP A 28 -79.38 75.33 111.63
N SER A 29 -78.91 75.46 110.39
CA SER A 29 -79.72 75.24 109.19
C SER A 29 -79.88 73.75 108.87
N ALA A 30 -81.12 73.35 108.55
CA ALA A 30 -81.47 71.96 108.21
C ALA A 30 -80.67 71.39 107.01
N SER A 31 -80.06 72.24 106.20
CA SER A 31 -79.15 71.87 105.13
C SER A 31 -77.91 71.09 105.61
N LEU A 32 -77.47 71.27 106.86
CA LEU A 32 -76.33 70.51 107.40
C LEU A 32 -76.72 69.08 107.80
N GLN A 33 -77.87 68.90 108.45
CA GLN A 33 -78.40 67.57 108.80
C GLN A 33 -78.72 66.74 107.55
N ALA A 34 -79.23 67.38 106.49
CA ALA A 34 -79.46 66.74 105.19
C ALA A 34 -78.20 66.24 104.46
N VAL A 35 -76.99 66.50 104.98
CA VAL A 35 -75.72 65.95 104.47
C VAL A 35 -75.18 64.83 105.37
N LEU A 36 -75.43 64.90 106.68
CA LEU A 36 -74.99 63.90 107.66
C LEU A 36 -75.83 62.61 107.63
N ASP A 37 -77.13 62.70 107.36
CA ASP A 37 -78.05 61.54 107.30
C ASP A 37 -78.12 60.87 105.91
N GLN A 38 -77.19 61.16 104.98
CA GLN A 38 -77.17 60.49 103.67
C GLN A 38 -76.54 59.08 103.78
N PRO A 39 -77.26 58.00 103.41
CA PRO A 39 -76.71 56.66 103.43
C PRO A 39 -75.57 56.52 102.40
N PRO A 40 -74.50 55.74 102.70
CA PRO A 40 -73.33 55.67 101.84
C PRO A 40 -73.68 55.11 100.45
N ALA A 41 -73.47 55.94 99.43
CA ALA A 41 -73.85 55.61 98.05
C ALA A 41 -73.10 54.36 97.55
N SER A 42 -73.83 53.26 97.35
CA SER A 42 -73.23 51.98 96.94
C SER A 42 -72.75 51.94 95.48
N LEU A 43 -73.04 52.97 94.68
CA LEU A 43 -72.69 53.03 93.26
C LEU A 43 -71.16 53.17 93.01
N PRO A 44 -70.44 54.17 93.56
CA PRO A 44 -68.99 54.29 93.35
C PRO A 44 -68.21 53.03 93.78
N LEU A 45 -68.61 52.37 94.87
CA LEU A 45 -67.96 51.13 95.33
C LEU A 45 -68.15 49.98 94.32
N ARG A 46 -69.34 49.84 93.74
CA ARG A 46 -69.62 48.84 92.68
C ARG A 46 -68.84 49.12 91.40
N VAL A 47 -68.71 50.39 91.00
CA VAL A 47 -67.89 50.78 89.84
C VAL A 47 -66.41 50.47 90.09
N MET A 48 -65.90 50.76 91.29
CA MET A 48 -64.51 50.47 91.66
C MET A 48 -64.20 48.96 91.64
N LEU A 49 -65.05 48.12 92.25
CA LEU A 49 -64.88 46.66 92.18
C LEU A 49 -65.01 46.13 90.75
N GLY A 50 -65.97 46.65 89.97
CA GLY A 50 -66.14 46.28 88.56
C GLY A 50 -64.90 46.59 87.70
N GLY A 51 -64.29 47.76 87.92
CA GLY A 51 -63.03 48.14 87.27
C GLY A 51 -61.88 47.22 87.64
N ILE A 52 -61.68 46.93 88.93
CA ILE A 52 -60.63 46.02 89.41
C ILE A 52 -60.81 44.61 88.83
N LEU A 53 -62.04 44.08 88.82
CA LEU A 53 -62.36 42.77 88.27
C LEU A 53 -62.11 42.72 86.75
N PHE A 54 -62.48 43.77 86.01
CA PHE A 54 -62.22 43.88 84.58
C PHE A 54 -60.72 43.90 84.28
N THR A 55 -59.93 44.73 84.98
CA THR A 55 -58.48 44.81 84.80
C THR A 55 -57.79 43.49 85.15
N ALA A 56 -58.18 42.82 86.25
CA ALA A 56 -57.64 41.51 86.61
C ALA A 56 -57.95 40.44 85.54
N THR A 57 -59.17 40.45 85.01
CA THR A 57 -59.59 39.54 83.92
C THR A 57 -58.79 39.80 82.64
N PHE A 58 -58.57 41.07 82.28
CA PHE A 58 -57.80 41.45 81.11
C PHE A 58 -56.31 41.06 81.22
N ILE A 59 -55.69 41.27 82.39
CA ILE A 59 -54.30 40.83 82.66
C ILE A 59 -54.19 39.30 82.58
N THR A 60 -55.14 38.57 83.17
CA THR A 60 -55.19 37.10 83.11
C THR A 60 -55.31 36.61 81.67
N TRP A 61 -56.19 37.23 80.87
CA TRP A 61 -56.35 36.90 79.45
C TRP A 61 -55.08 37.21 78.63
N ALA A 62 -54.43 38.35 78.87
CA ALA A 62 -53.18 38.72 78.19
C ALA A 62 -52.01 37.79 78.54
N TYR A 63 -51.95 37.28 79.78
CA TYR A 63 -50.91 36.34 80.21
C TYR A 63 -51.12 34.92 79.64
N LEU A 64 -52.37 34.48 79.48
CA LEU A 64 -52.74 33.20 78.86
C LEU A 64 -52.83 33.26 77.33
N GLY A 65 -52.76 34.46 76.73
CA GLY A 65 -52.92 34.71 75.31
C GLY A 65 -51.70 34.33 74.48
N THR A 66 -51.49 33.03 74.22
CA THR A 66 -50.45 32.55 73.31
C THR A 66 -50.75 32.99 71.87
N MET A 67 -50.00 33.99 71.38
CA MET A 67 -50.12 34.48 70.01
C MET A 67 -49.48 33.49 69.04
N ASN A 68 -50.28 32.60 68.44
CA ASN A 68 -49.82 31.61 67.47
C ASN A 68 -49.43 32.29 66.14
N GLU A 69 -48.16 32.68 66.01
CA GLU A 69 -47.60 33.17 64.76
C GLU A 69 -47.44 32.03 63.74
N ILE A 70 -48.41 31.93 62.82
CA ILE A 70 -48.35 30.97 61.71
C ILE A 70 -47.49 31.57 60.58
N SER A 71 -46.16 31.56 60.77
CA SER A 71 -45.19 31.99 59.78
C SER A 71 -45.23 31.08 58.54
N ARG A 72 -45.92 31.51 57.48
CA ARG A 72 -46.02 30.76 56.22
C ARG A 72 -44.73 30.87 55.41
N ALA A 73 -43.78 29.97 55.69
CA ALA A 73 -42.59 29.80 54.85
C ALA A 73 -43.00 29.27 53.47
N GLN A 74 -42.86 30.08 52.42
CA GLN A 74 -43.18 29.69 51.05
C GLN A 74 -41.94 29.07 50.39
N GLY A 75 -41.75 27.76 50.65
CA GLY A 75 -40.68 26.99 50.05
C GLY A 75 -40.99 26.57 48.61
N GLU A 76 -40.01 26.70 47.72
CA GLU A 76 -40.07 26.21 46.35
C GLU A 76 -39.47 24.81 46.25
N LEU A 77 -40.16 23.87 45.59
CA LEU A 77 -39.72 22.49 45.42
C LEU A 77 -38.77 22.37 44.21
N ILE A 78 -37.54 22.83 44.39
CA ILE A 78 -36.47 22.57 43.41
C ILE A 78 -36.10 21.07 43.38
N PRO A 79 -35.85 20.48 42.20
CA PRO A 79 -35.33 19.11 42.10
C PRO A 79 -33.91 19.04 42.68
N GLN A 80 -33.52 17.88 43.23
CA GLN A 80 -32.19 17.68 43.82
C GLN A 80 -31.05 17.59 42.78
N ASN A 81 -31.39 17.29 41.52
CA ASN A 81 -30.46 17.18 40.39
C ASN A 81 -30.95 18.08 39.24
N ASP A 82 -30.02 18.43 38.34
CA ASP A 82 -30.33 19.14 37.10
C ASP A 82 -31.31 18.34 36.20
N THR A 83 -32.19 19.06 35.50
CA THR A 83 -33.05 18.50 34.47
C THR A 83 -32.27 18.34 33.16
N TYR A 84 -32.03 17.10 32.73
CA TYR A 84 -31.37 16.80 31.45
C TYR A 84 -32.40 16.62 30.31
N GLU A 85 -32.27 17.41 29.25
CA GLU A 85 -33.03 17.20 28.02
C GLU A 85 -32.37 16.11 27.15
N ILE A 86 -33.16 15.15 26.65
CA ILE A 86 -32.65 14.02 25.86
C ILE A 86 -32.83 14.34 24.38
N HIS A 87 -31.78 14.85 23.74
CA HIS A 87 -31.75 15.05 22.29
C HIS A 87 -31.36 13.75 21.56
N PRO A 88 -31.97 13.44 20.40
CA PRO A 88 -31.56 12.29 19.58
C PRO A 88 -30.20 12.54 18.91
N THR A 89 -29.29 11.56 18.97
CA THR A 89 -27.98 11.62 18.30
C THR A 89 -28.10 11.61 16.77
N GLU A 90 -29.14 10.94 16.25
CA GLU A 90 -29.40 10.78 14.81
C GLU A 90 -30.88 11.04 14.52
N MET A 91 -31.17 11.73 13.42
CA MET A 91 -32.53 12.03 12.99
C MET A 91 -33.18 10.79 12.36
N GLY A 92 -34.03 10.10 13.12
CA GLY A 92 -34.71 8.88 12.70
C GLY A 92 -36.19 8.83 13.08
N LYS A 93 -36.92 7.90 12.44
CA LYS A 93 -38.29 7.56 12.81
C LYS A 93 -38.28 6.77 14.12
N ILE A 94 -39.15 7.11 15.06
CA ILE A 94 -39.35 6.33 16.29
C ILE A 94 -40.07 5.02 15.96
N SER A 95 -39.56 3.90 16.47
CA SER A 95 -40.16 2.57 16.38
C SER A 95 -40.95 2.22 17.63
N SER A 96 -40.35 2.39 18.81
CA SER A 96 -40.99 2.13 20.10
C SER A 96 -40.56 3.14 21.17
N ILE A 97 -41.41 3.37 22.17
CA ILE A 97 -41.09 4.15 23.38
C ILE A 97 -41.30 3.20 24.57
N ALA A 98 -40.25 2.99 25.35
CA ALA A 98 -40.18 1.94 26.37
C ALA A 98 -40.56 2.42 27.79
N ILE A 99 -40.94 3.69 27.93
CA ILE A 99 -41.30 4.32 29.21
C ILE A 99 -42.62 5.09 29.13
N GLN A 100 -43.14 5.46 30.30
CA GLN A 100 -44.29 6.35 30.49
C GLN A 100 -43.89 7.48 31.45
N GLU A 101 -44.66 8.56 31.47
CA GLU A 101 -44.43 9.70 32.35
C GLU A 101 -44.45 9.28 33.83
N GLY A 102 -43.49 9.76 34.62
CA GLY A 102 -43.31 9.38 36.03
C GLY A 102 -42.54 8.07 36.28
N ASN A 103 -42.14 7.32 35.25
CA ASN A 103 -41.31 6.12 35.43
C ASN A 103 -39.87 6.45 35.88
N TRP A 104 -39.40 5.75 36.91
CA TRP A 104 -37.99 5.78 37.32
C TRP A 104 -37.11 5.01 36.32
N VAL A 105 -36.14 5.71 35.71
CA VAL A 105 -35.18 5.13 34.74
C VAL A 105 -33.79 5.00 35.34
N LYS A 106 -33.02 4.00 34.88
CA LYS A 106 -31.61 3.80 35.25
C LYS A 106 -30.67 4.25 34.12
N PRO A 107 -29.43 4.69 34.42
CA PRO A 107 -28.42 4.95 33.39
C PRO A 107 -28.22 3.73 32.48
N GLY A 108 -28.21 3.96 31.16
CA GLY A 108 -28.07 2.89 30.15
C GLY A 108 -29.34 2.09 29.85
N GLN A 109 -30.49 2.42 30.47
CA GLN A 109 -31.79 1.84 30.11
C GLN A 109 -32.24 2.38 28.74
N VAL A 110 -32.84 1.52 27.91
CA VAL A 110 -33.46 1.94 26.64
C VAL A 110 -34.74 2.73 26.95
N ILE A 111 -34.85 3.94 26.38
CA ILE A 111 -35.97 4.88 26.57
C ILE A 111 -36.81 4.97 25.30
N VAL A 112 -36.15 5.13 24.15
CA VAL A 112 -36.75 5.19 22.80
C VAL A 112 -35.92 4.29 21.87
N GLU A 113 -36.60 3.59 20.97
CA GLU A 113 -36.00 2.79 19.90
C GLU A 113 -36.28 3.45 18.55
N LEU A 114 -35.26 3.58 17.71
CA LEU A 114 -35.39 4.13 16.35
C LEU A 114 -35.53 3.02 15.30
N ASP A 115 -36.23 3.31 14.21
CA ASP A 115 -36.44 2.40 13.08
C ASP A 115 -35.12 2.10 12.36
N SER A 116 -34.50 0.98 12.73
CA SER A 116 -33.17 0.58 12.27
C SER A 116 -33.15 -0.03 10.88
N GLN A 117 -34.31 -0.24 10.22
CA GLN A 117 -34.38 -0.95 8.94
C GLN A 117 -33.54 -0.28 7.83
N LEU A 118 -33.55 1.06 7.77
CA LEU A 118 -32.75 1.81 6.79
C LEU A 118 -31.24 1.64 7.04
N ALA A 119 -30.81 1.71 8.30
CA ALA A 119 -29.41 1.53 8.68
C ALA A 119 -28.93 0.09 8.42
N LEU A 120 -29.74 -0.91 8.77
CA LEU A 120 -29.44 -2.32 8.51
C LEU A 120 -29.36 -2.61 7.00
N ASN A 121 -30.26 -2.05 6.19
CA ASN A 121 -30.21 -2.17 4.74
C ASN A 121 -28.96 -1.52 4.13
N GLU A 122 -28.52 -0.37 4.64
CA GLU A 122 -27.28 0.27 4.19
C GLU A 122 -26.03 -0.54 4.61
N VAL A 123 -26.00 -1.06 5.85
CA VAL A 123 -24.93 -1.97 6.30
C VAL A 123 -24.86 -3.22 5.42
N ASN A 124 -26.00 -3.84 5.10
CA ASN A 124 -26.07 -4.99 4.20
C ASN A 124 -25.57 -4.62 2.78
N ARG A 125 -25.97 -3.47 2.23
CA ARG A 125 -25.53 -2.97 0.93
C ARG A 125 -24.01 -2.73 0.89
N LEU A 126 -23.46 -2.15 1.95
CA LEU A 126 -22.02 -1.92 2.09
C LEU A 126 -21.24 -3.24 2.22
N GLN A 127 -21.74 -4.20 2.98
CA GLN A 127 -21.14 -5.54 3.10
C GLN A 127 -21.14 -6.29 1.75
N GLN A 128 -22.25 -6.24 1.00
CA GLN A 128 -22.33 -6.81 -0.35
C GLN A 128 -21.35 -6.13 -1.33
N ARG A 129 -21.25 -4.79 -1.29
CA ARG A 129 -20.27 -4.06 -2.12
C ARG A 129 -18.84 -4.42 -1.75
N LEU A 130 -18.55 -4.60 -0.46
CA LEU A 130 -17.23 -4.98 0.05
C LEU A 130 -16.86 -6.41 -0.37
N SER A 131 -17.80 -7.37 -0.35
CA SER A 131 -17.54 -8.72 -0.83
C SER A 131 -17.33 -8.77 -2.35
N ALA A 132 -18.10 -8.01 -3.14
CA ALA A 132 -17.89 -7.87 -4.58
C ALA A 132 -16.49 -7.31 -4.91
N LEU A 133 -16.07 -6.22 -4.24
CA LEU A 133 -14.74 -5.62 -4.42
C LEU A 133 -13.60 -6.56 -4.00
N ARG A 134 -13.78 -7.40 -2.97
CA ARG A 134 -12.81 -8.46 -2.60
C ARG A 134 -12.68 -9.52 -3.69
N ILE A 135 -13.80 -9.93 -4.31
CA ILE A 135 -13.80 -10.89 -5.42
C ILE A 135 -13.08 -10.29 -6.62
N GLU A 136 -13.42 -9.06 -7.02
CA GLU A 136 -12.76 -8.34 -8.11
C GLU A 136 -11.24 -8.22 -7.89
N LEU A 137 -10.81 -7.78 -6.71
CA LEU A 137 -9.40 -7.69 -6.33
C LEU A 137 -8.69 -9.04 -6.42
N SER A 138 -9.32 -10.14 -6.00
CA SER A 138 -8.73 -11.48 -6.11
C SER A 138 -8.58 -11.94 -7.56
N GLN A 139 -9.52 -11.59 -8.44
CA GLN A 139 -9.44 -11.89 -9.88
C GLN A 139 -8.33 -11.07 -10.56
N GLN A 140 -8.22 -9.78 -10.24
CA GLN A 140 -7.15 -8.92 -10.74
C GLN A 140 -5.76 -9.41 -10.28
N GLN A 141 -5.62 -9.82 -9.02
CA GLN A 141 -4.38 -10.42 -8.51
C GLN A 141 -4.04 -11.75 -9.21
N GLY A 142 -5.03 -12.62 -9.43
CA GLY A 142 -4.85 -13.86 -10.19
C GLY A 142 -4.38 -13.61 -11.62
N LEU A 143 -5.01 -12.66 -12.32
CA LEU A 143 -4.63 -12.27 -13.68
C LEU A 143 -3.21 -11.69 -13.74
N LEU A 144 -2.83 -10.83 -12.79
CA LEU A 144 -1.47 -10.29 -12.70
C LEU A 144 -0.43 -11.41 -12.46
N GLY A 145 -0.72 -12.37 -11.58
CA GLY A 145 0.14 -13.54 -11.35
C GLY A 145 0.30 -14.40 -12.61
N GLN A 146 -0.80 -14.66 -13.33
CA GLN A 146 -0.76 -15.38 -14.60
C GLN A 146 0.08 -14.65 -15.66
N LEU A 147 -0.13 -13.34 -15.83
CA LEU A 147 0.63 -12.51 -16.79
C LEU A 147 2.12 -12.45 -16.43
N GLN A 148 2.47 -12.39 -15.15
CA GLN A 148 3.88 -12.45 -14.70
C GLN A 148 4.51 -13.81 -15.01
N SER A 149 3.81 -14.91 -14.72
CA SER A 149 4.27 -16.28 -15.04
C SER A 149 4.42 -16.49 -16.55
N GLU A 150 3.48 -16.00 -17.35
CA GLU A 150 3.55 -16.07 -18.81
C GLU A 150 4.70 -15.23 -19.37
N ALA A 151 4.89 -14.00 -18.87
CA ALA A 151 6.00 -13.14 -19.26
C ALA A 151 7.37 -13.74 -18.89
N GLN A 152 7.49 -14.37 -17.72
CA GLN A 152 8.71 -15.10 -17.33
C GLN A 152 8.95 -16.31 -18.24
N THR A 153 7.90 -17.09 -18.54
CA THR A 153 7.98 -18.26 -19.44
C THR A 153 8.39 -17.83 -20.86
N ARG A 154 7.77 -16.77 -21.40
CA ARG A 154 8.13 -16.20 -22.72
C ARG A 154 9.58 -15.70 -22.76
N ARG A 155 10.08 -15.07 -21.68
CA ARG A 155 11.48 -14.66 -21.57
C ARG A 155 12.44 -15.84 -21.56
N ALA A 156 12.16 -16.88 -20.78
CA ALA A 156 12.98 -18.08 -20.72
C ALA A 156 13.04 -18.82 -22.07
N ILE A 157 11.89 -18.93 -22.77
CA ILE A 157 11.84 -19.49 -24.13
C ILE A 157 12.65 -18.63 -25.12
N ALA A 158 12.53 -17.30 -25.05
CA ALA A 158 13.29 -16.39 -25.91
C ALA A 158 14.81 -16.48 -25.66
N GLN A 159 15.24 -16.59 -24.40
CA GLN A 159 16.64 -16.78 -24.03
C GLN A 159 17.19 -18.12 -24.56
N ALA A 160 16.49 -19.22 -24.29
CA ALA A 160 16.86 -20.54 -24.81
C ALA A 160 16.91 -20.58 -26.36
N GLN A 161 16.01 -19.85 -27.03
CA GLN A 161 16.02 -19.74 -28.49
C GLN A 161 17.21 -18.91 -29.02
N ILE A 162 17.65 -17.87 -28.31
CA ILE A 162 18.86 -17.10 -28.63
C ILE A 162 20.10 -17.97 -28.42
N GLU A 163 20.22 -18.65 -27.27
CA GLU A 163 21.34 -19.54 -26.96
C GLU A 163 21.46 -20.69 -27.97
N ALA A 164 20.34 -21.32 -28.34
CA ALA A 164 20.31 -22.35 -29.38
C ALA A 164 20.70 -21.80 -30.77
N GLN A 165 20.27 -20.57 -31.10
CA GLN A 165 20.64 -19.91 -32.35
C GLN A 165 22.14 -19.57 -32.39
N GLU A 166 22.71 -19.04 -31.30
CA GLU A 166 24.14 -18.76 -31.17
C GLU A 166 24.97 -20.04 -31.25
N ALA A 167 24.55 -21.12 -30.58
CA ALA A 167 25.19 -22.43 -30.69
C ALA A 167 25.17 -22.98 -32.13
N SER A 168 24.06 -22.79 -32.86
CA SER A 168 23.96 -23.17 -34.28
C SER A 168 24.91 -22.36 -35.16
N ILE A 169 25.01 -21.04 -34.93
CA ILE A 169 25.90 -20.12 -35.65
C ILE A 169 27.35 -20.50 -35.37
N HIS A 170 27.69 -20.81 -34.12
CA HIS A 170 29.02 -21.28 -33.74
C HIS A 170 29.37 -22.62 -34.41
N GLN A 171 28.43 -23.58 -34.46
CA GLN A 171 28.63 -24.85 -35.16
C GLN A 171 28.85 -24.65 -36.66
N VAL A 172 28.07 -23.79 -37.33
CA VAL A 172 28.23 -23.46 -38.75
C VAL A 172 29.57 -22.75 -39.00
N LYS A 173 29.94 -21.77 -38.17
CA LYS A 173 31.25 -21.07 -38.25
C LYS A 173 32.42 -22.05 -38.10
N THR A 174 32.33 -22.98 -37.16
CA THR A 174 33.35 -24.03 -36.94
C THR A 174 33.46 -24.97 -38.15
N ARG A 175 32.33 -25.39 -38.73
CA ARG A 175 32.29 -26.20 -39.96
C ARG A 175 32.89 -25.45 -41.17
N MET A 176 32.58 -24.16 -41.34
CA MET A 176 33.15 -23.34 -42.40
C MET A 176 34.69 -23.23 -42.28
N ALA A 177 35.20 -22.98 -41.07
CA ALA A 177 36.65 -22.92 -40.83
C ALA A 177 37.35 -24.27 -41.12
N GLY A 178 36.74 -25.38 -40.70
CA GLY A 178 37.24 -26.74 -41.01
C GLY A 178 37.26 -27.02 -42.51
N ASN A 179 36.21 -26.64 -43.24
CA ASN A 179 36.15 -26.79 -44.70
C ASN A 179 37.16 -25.88 -45.43
N GLN A 180 37.42 -24.67 -44.93
CA GLN A 180 38.44 -23.77 -45.48
C GLN A 180 39.86 -24.34 -45.31
N GLU A 181 40.19 -24.90 -44.15
CA GLU A 181 41.48 -25.58 -43.93
C GLU A 181 41.60 -26.86 -44.78
N LEU A 182 40.51 -27.61 -44.98
CA LEU A 182 40.50 -28.75 -45.91
C LEU A 182 40.78 -28.32 -47.36
N LEU A 183 40.12 -27.26 -47.84
CA LEU A 183 40.37 -26.70 -49.17
C LEU A 183 41.82 -26.22 -49.31
N ARG A 184 42.38 -25.55 -48.28
CA ARG A 184 43.77 -25.12 -48.26
C ARG A 184 44.74 -26.30 -48.37
N ARG A 185 44.48 -27.40 -47.65
CA ARG A 185 45.27 -28.64 -47.74
C ARG A 185 45.24 -29.25 -49.14
N LEU A 186 44.04 -29.44 -49.70
CA LEU A 186 43.87 -29.96 -51.06
C LEU A 186 44.57 -29.07 -52.11
N GLN A 187 44.52 -27.74 -51.95
CA GLN A 187 45.25 -26.82 -52.82
C GLN A 187 46.77 -26.97 -52.69
N THR A 188 47.32 -27.10 -51.47
CA THR A 188 48.75 -27.38 -51.29
C THR A 188 49.17 -28.76 -51.81
N GLU A 189 48.29 -29.76 -51.75
CA GLU A 189 48.55 -31.09 -52.31
C GLU A 189 48.54 -31.07 -53.84
N MET A 190 47.60 -30.35 -54.47
CA MET A 190 47.62 -30.14 -55.93
C MET A 190 48.90 -29.41 -56.37
N GLN A 191 49.32 -28.36 -55.64
CA GLN A 191 50.57 -27.64 -55.93
C GLN A 191 51.80 -28.55 -55.78
N ALA A 192 51.87 -29.38 -54.73
CA ALA A 192 52.95 -30.33 -54.54
C ALA A 192 52.95 -31.44 -55.62
N SER A 193 51.77 -31.88 -56.07
CA SER A 193 51.63 -32.83 -57.18
C SER A 193 52.09 -32.22 -58.52
N GLN A 194 51.70 -30.98 -58.80
CA GLN A 194 52.11 -30.25 -60.01
C GLN A 194 53.62 -30.00 -60.03
N ALA A 195 54.22 -29.64 -58.89
CA ALA A 195 55.67 -29.48 -58.76
C ALA A 195 56.42 -30.81 -58.97
N ARG A 196 55.88 -31.94 -58.51
CA ARG A 196 56.43 -33.28 -58.80
C ARG A 196 56.41 -33.58 -60.31
N LEU A 197 55.30 -33.29 -61.00
CA LEU A 197 55.21 -33.47 -62.46
C LEU A 197 56.26 -32.63 -63.21
N GLN A 198 56.38 -31.33 -62.87
CA GLN A 198 57.40 -30.43 -63.44
C GLN A 198 58.84 -30.88 -63.16
N THR A 199 59.07 -31.64 -62.08
CA THR A 199 60.39 -32.23 -61.77
C THR A 199 60.66 -33.50 -62.58
N LEU A 200 59.61 -34.25 -62.96
CA LEU A 200 59.72 -35.51 -63.71
C LEU A 200 59.83 -35.32 -65.22
N GLU A 201 59.20 -34.29 -65.78
CA GLU A 201 59.25 -33.94 -67.21
C GLU A 201 60.68 -33.81 -67.78
N PRO A 202 61.62 -33.05 -67.17
CA PRO A 202 63.00 -32.98 -67.65
C PRO A 202 63.79 -34.28 -67.41
N LEU A 203 63.38 -35.13 -66.46
CA LEU A 203 64.06 -36.41 -66.19
C LEU A 203 63.85 -37.42 -67.32
N SER A 204 62.67 -37.48 -67.94
CA SER A 204 62.49 -38.29 -69.16
C SER A 204 63.42 -37.82 -70.29
N GLY A 205 63.50 -36.52 -70.54
CA GLY A 205 64.41 -35.97 -71.54
C GLY A 205 65.89 -36.25 -71.25
N GLN A 206 66.30 -36.30 -69.98
CA GLN A 206 67.67 -36.70 -69.61
C GLN A 206 67.92 -38.20 -69.86
N VAL A 207 66.93 -39.06 -69.59
CA VAL A 207 67.00 -40.50 -69.89
C VAL A 207 67.10 -40.75 -71.40
N ASP A 208 66.32 -40.03 -72.21
CA ASP A 208 66.35 -40.16 -73.68
C ASP A 208 67.70 -39.71 -74.26
N ASN A 209 68.23 -38.56 -73.81
CA ASN A 209 69.57 -38.09 -74.22
C ASN A 209 70.68 -39.07 -73.81
N LEU A 210 70.62 -39.63 -72.59
CA LEU A 210 71.59 -40.62 -72.12
C LEU A 210 71.49 -41.94 -72.91
N LEU A 211 70.27 -42.37 -73.25
CA LEU A 211 70.06 -43.55 -74.08
C LEU A 211 70.61 -43.34 -75.50
N GLN A 212 70.38 -42.17 -76.10
CA GLN A 212 70.94 -41.80 -77.40
C GLN A 212 72.48 -41.75 -77.37
N GLN A 213 73.07 -41.18 -76.32
CA GLN A 213 74.52 -41.18 -76.13
C GLN A 213 75.07 -42.62 -76.01
N LEU A 214 74.45 -43.48 -75.21
CA LEU A 214 74.87 -44.88 -75.08
C LEU A 214 74.72 -45.67 -76.39
N GLN A 215 73.72 -45.35 -77.22
CA GLN A 215 73.57 -45.95 -78.55
C GLN A 215 74.67 -45.53 -79.53
N THR A 216 75.05 -44.24 -79.56
CA THR A 216 76.16 -43.77 -80.40
C THR A 216 77.52 -44.28 -79.88
N ASP A 217 77.72 -44.32 -78.57
CA ASP A 217 78.89 -44.95 -77.93
C ASP A 217 78.98 -46.46 -78.26
N LYS A 218 77.86 -47.18 -78.31
CA LYS A 218 77.85 -48.58 -78.78
C LYS A 218 78.24 -48.67 -80.25
N ALA A 219 77.65 -47.85 -81.12
CA ALA A 219 77.93 -47.89 -82.55
C ALA A 219 79.43 -47.63 -82.84
N ALA A 220 80.01 -46.61 -82.20
CA ALA A 220 81.44 -46.32 -82.32
C ALA A 220 82.35 -47.42 -81.71
N ALA A 221 81.89 -48.14 -80.68
CA ALA A 221 82.61 -49.28 -80.14
C ALA A 221 82.56 -50.50 -81.08
N GLN A 222 81.41 -50.75 -81.73
CA GLN A 222 81.26 -51.80 -82.74
C GLN A 222 82.15 -51.51 -83.96
N GLU A 223 82.09 -50.29 -84.52
CA GLU A 223 82.91 -49.90 -85.67
C GLU A 223 84.42 -50.04 -85.39
N ARG A 224 84.85 -49.83 -84.14
CA ARG A 224 86.23 -50.09 -83.71
C ARG A 224 86.58 -51.58 -83.69
N VAL A 225 85.67 -52.46 -83.28
CA VAL A 225 85.89 -53.92 -83.36
C VAL A 225 85.94 -54.36 -84.82
N ASP A 226 84.96 -53.97 -85.63
CA ASP A 226 84.83 -54.32 -87.04
C ASP A 226 86.07 -53.89 -87.86
N ARG A 227 86.67 -52.73 -87.51
CA ARG A 227 87.88 -52.21 -88.14
C ARG A 227 89.17 -52.88 -87.63
N LEU A 228 89.21 -53.35 -86.38
CA LEU A 228 90.38 -54.01 -85.80
C LEU A 228 90.46 -55.50 -86.14
N GLN A 229 89.32 -56.16 -86.36
CA GLN A 229 89.26 -57.58 -86.70
C GLN A 229 90.16 -57.97 -87.91
N PRO A 230 90.01 -57.39 -89.12
CA PRO A 230 90.85 -57.78 -90.26
C PRO A 230 92.33 -57.46 -90.04
N LEU A 231 92.66 -56.37 -89.33
CA LEU A 231 94.05 -55.98 -89.03
C LEU A 231 94.74 -56.94 -88.05
N VAL A 232 93.99 -57.71 -87.27
CA VAL A 232 94.50 -58.79 -86.42
C VAL A 232 94.56 -60.13 -87.19
N GLU A 233 93.65 -60.37 -88.12
CA GLU A 233 93.71 -61.53 -89.04
C GLU A 233 94.91 -61.42 -90.02
N GLU A 234 95.24 -60.21 -90.48
CA GLU A 234 96.46 -59.87 -91.24
C GLU A 234 97.75 -59.89 -90.38
N GLY A 235 97.63 -60.08 -89.05
CA GLY A 235 98.76 -60.15 -88.13
C GLY A 235 99.47 -58.82 -87.83
N ALA A 236 98.92 -57.68 -88.26
CA ALA A 236 99.51 -56.36 -88.08
C ALA A 236 99.33 -55.78 -86.66
N LEU A 237 98.45 -56.36 -85.84
CA LEU A 237 98.12 -55.89 -84.48
C LEU A 237 98.04 -57.05 -83.46
N SER A 238 98.29 -56.77 -82.18
CA SER A 238 98.12 -57.77 -81.11
C SER A 238 96.65 -58.11 -80.87
N LYS A 239 96.38 -59.40 -80.61
CA LYS A 239 95.05 -59.91 -80.22
C LYS A 239 94.50 -59.25 -78.95
N ASP A 240 95.37 -58.77 -78.06
CA ASP A 240 94.95 -58.07 -76.83
C ASP A 240 94.14 -56.80 -77.15
N LEU A 241 94.46 -56.11 -78.25
CA LEU A 241 93.75 -54.90 -78.67
C LEU A 241 92.33 -55.21 -79.15
N LEU A 242 92.13 -56.37 -79.80
CA LEU A 242 90.81 -56.85 -80.18
C LEU A 242 89.99 -57.25 -78.95
N TYR A 243 90.57 -58.01 -78.02
CA TYR A 243 89.88 -58.39 -76.78
C TYR A 243 89.51 -57.18 -75.91
N GLN A 244 90.37 -56.16 -75.82
CA GLN A 244 90.06 -54.89 -75.15
C GLN A 244 88.94 -54.12 -75.87
N ALA A 245 88.93 -54.08 -77.20
CA ALA A 245 87.87 -53.45 -77.98
C ALA A 245 86.52 -54.16 -77.77
N GLU A 246 86.49 -55.50 -77.92
CA GLU A 246 85.29 -56.30 -77.68
C GLU A 246 84.78 -56.17 -76.23
N GLN A 247 85.67 -56.18 -75.24
CA GLN A 247 85.29 -56.00 -73.84
C GLN A 247 84.65 -54.63 -73.64
N SER A 248 85.24 -53.55 -74.17
CA SER A 248 84.64 -52.22 -74.09
C SER A 248 83.26 -52.12 -74.77
N MET A 249 83.01 -52.91 -75.83
CA MET A 249 81.68 -53.02 -76.46
C MET A 249 80.70 -53.82 -75.57
N ARG A 250 81.13 -54.95 -74.99
CA ARG A 250 80.32 -55.76 -74.07
C ARG A 250 79.92 -54.98 -72.82
N ASP A 251 80.84 -54.20 -72.25
CA ASP A 251 80.59 -53.35 -71.08
C ASP A 251 79.55 -52.25 -71.40
N ARG A 252 79.68 -51.60 -72.57
CA ARG A 252 78.69 -50.62 -73.09
C ARG A 252 77.32 -51.26 -73.32
N GLN A 253 77.27 -52.47 -73.86
CA GLN A 253 76.02 -53.22 -74.07
C GLN A 253 75.37 -53.63 -72.74
N GLN A 254 76.15 -53.97 -71.70
CA GLN A 254 75.63 -54.22 -70.36
C GLN A 254 75.06 -52.95 -69.73
N ALA A 255 75.72 -51.80 -69.88
CA ALA A 255 75.20 -50.51 -69.40
C ALA A 255 73.83 -50.15 -70.01
N ILE A 256 73.65 -50.37 -71.33
CA ILE A 256 72.36 -50.18 -72.02
C ILE A 256 71.27 -51.10 -71.43
N VAL A 257 71.56 -52.38 -71.21
CA VAL A 257 70.59 -53.35 -70.67
C VAL A 257 70.24 -53.03 -69.21
N ALA A 258 71.22 -52.60 -68.40
CA ALA A 258 70.98 -52.15 -67.03
C ALA A 258 70.08 -50.91 -67.00
N GLY A 259 70.37 -49.88 -67.81
CA GLY A 259 69.54 -48.67 -67.93
C GLY A 259 68.11 -48.98 -68.39
N ALA A 260 67.95 -49.81 -69.42
CA ALA A 260 66.63 -50.25 -69.89
C ALA A 260 65.85 -51.04 -68.83
N THR A 261 66.53 -51.88 -68.04
CA THR A 261 65.91 -52.64 -66.93
C THR A 261 65.46 -51.72 -65.80
N CYS A 262 66.22 -50.66 -65.49
CA CYS A 262 65.82 -49.63 -64.54
C CYS A 262 64.60 -48.83 -65.05
N SER A 263 64.62 -48.40 -66.31
CA SER A 263 63.48 -47.69 -66.93
C SER A 263 62.20 -48.54 -66.93
N GLY A 264 62.30 -49.82 -67.30
CA GLY A 264 61.17 -50.76 -67.25
C GLY A 264 60.62 -50.98 -65.83
N LYS A 265 61.47 -50.92 -64.79
CA LYS A 265 61.04 -51.01 -63.38
C LYS A 265 60.37 -49.75 -62.84
N ILE A 266 60.45 -48.61 -63.55
CA ILE A 266 59.75 -47.36 -63.19
C ILE A 266 58.33 -47.33 -63.80
N ALA A 267 58.03 -48.19 -64.78
CA ALA A 267 56.74 -48.27 -65.45
C ALA A 267 55.54 -49.00 -64.76
N PRO A 268 55.64 -49.70 -63.60
CA PRO A 268 54.48 -50.39 -63.01
C PRO A 268 53.65 -49.48 -62.07
N GLY A 269 52.98 -48.46 -62.64
CA GLY A 269 52.18 -47.48 -61.85
C GLY A 269 50.74 -47.22 -62.31
N SER A 270 50.39 -47.54 -63.55
CA SER A 270 49.15 -47.06 -64.20
C SER A 270 47.87 -47.87 -63.92
N LYS A 271 47.81 -48.63 -62.81
CA LYS A 271 46.68 -49.56 -62.51
C LYS A 271 46.17 -49.57 -61.06
N PHE A 272 46.36 -48.51 -60.28
CA PHE A 272 45.73 -48.37 -58.95
C PHE A 272 45.13 -46.98 -58.71
N PHE A 273 44.04 -46.68 -59.43
CA PHE A 273 43.13 -45.56 -59.11
C PHE A 273 41.68 -45.95 -59.45
N ARG A 274 41.04 -46.73 -58.55
CA ARG A 274 39.60 -47.04 -58.64
C ARG A 274 39.01 -47.52 -57.30
N SER A 275 38.72 -46.55 -56.43
CA SER A 275 37.83 -46.67 -55.26
C SER A 275 37.32 -45.28 -54.91
#